data_AF-A0A2M7DCI5-F1
#
_entry.id   AF-A0A2M7DCI5-F1
#
_cell.length_a   1.000
_cell.length_b   1.000
_cell.length_c   1.000
_cell.angle_alpha   90.00
_cell.angle_beta   90.00
_cell.angle_gamma   90.00
#
_symmetry.space_group_name_H-M   'P 1'
#
loop_
_entity.id
_entity.type
_entity.pdbx_description
1 polymer ?
#
loop_
_entity_poly.entity_id
_entity_poly.type
_entity_poly.pdbx_seq_one_letter_code
_entity_poly.pdbx_strand_id
1 'polypeptide(L)' 'MLLKIKKNVCLAPLTTFKIGGPSQYYFQAENKPDLIEAIKWAEQKEIPFFILGSGSNILVSDQGFK' A
#
# COMPACT_ATOMS: atom_id res chain seq x y z
N MET A 1 -15.31 -5.05 -8.49
CA MET A 1 -14.53 -4.81 -9.72
C MET A 1 -13.42 -5.86 -9.75
N LEU A 2 -12.44 -5.82 -10.66
CA LEU A 2 -11.24 -6.66 -10.51
C LEU A 2 -10.22 -5.83 -9.73
N LEU A 3 -9.95 -6.21 -8.47
CA LEU A 3 -8.87 -5.66 -7.65
C LEU A 3 -7.52 -5.70 -8.38
N LYS A 4 -7.01 -4.54 -8.78
CA LYS A 4 -5.70 -4.39 -9.46
C LYS A 4 -4.56 -4.25 -8.45
N ILE A 5 -4.36 -5.28 -7.63
CA ILE A 5 -3.26 -5.31 -6.65
C ILE A 5 -1.92 -5.46 -7.38
N LYS A 6 -1.00 -4.53 -7.13
CA LYS A 6 0.38 -4.55 -7.64
C LYS A 6 1.29 -5.20 -6.59
N LYS A 7 2.41 -5.77 -7.03
CA LYS A 7 3.46 -6.33 -6.17
C LYS A 7 4.76 -5.56 -6.36
N ASN A 8 5.61 -5.54 -5.33
CA ASN A 8 6.96 -4.95 -5.37
C ASN A 8 6.97 -3.49 -5.83
N VAL A 9 5.97 -2.71 -5.43
CA VAL A 9 5.90 -1.28 -5.77
C VAL A 9 6.88 -0.53 -4.87
N CYS A 10 7.79 0.24 -5.47
CA CYS A 10 8.69 1.11 -4.72
C CYS A 10 7.89 2.18 -3.97
N LEU A 11 8.07 2.28 -2.65
CA LEU A 11 7.34 3.22 -1.80
C LEU A 11 8.00 4.61 -1.74
N ALA A 12 9.28 4.74 -2.08
CA ALA A 12 9.98 6.03 -2.11
C ALA A 12 9.23 7.13 -2.89
N PRO A 13 8.69 6.90 -4.11
CA PRO A 13 7.92 7.93 -4.83
C PRO A 13 6.61 8.36 -4.14
N LEU A 14 6.16 7.62 -3.12
CA LEU A 14 4.90 7.85 -2.40
C LEU A 14 5.10 8.52 -1.04
N THR A 15 6.34 8.90 -0.68
CA THR A 15 6.65 9.60 0.57
C THR A 15 7.30 10.95 0.29
N THR A 16 7.06 11.94 1.15
CA THR A 16 7.68 13.27 1.00
C THR A 16 9.20 13.22 1.17
N PHE A 17 9.71 12.31 2.01
CA PHE A 17 11.14 12.08 2.17
C PHE A 17 11.81 11.43 0.95
N LYS A 18 11.02 10.85 0.03
CA LYS A 18 11.52 10.08 -1.11
C LYS A 18 12.40 8.88 -0.69
N ILE A 19 12.09 8.31 0.47
CA ILE A 19 12.74 7.12 1.04
C ILE A 19 11.68 6.04 1.21
N GLY A 20 12.07 4.79 0.92
CA GLY A 20 11.21 3.62 1.06
C GLY A 20 11.46 2.53 0.02
N GLY A 21 11.65 1.30 0.50
CA GLY A 21 11.83 0.10 -0.30
C GLY A 21 10.53 -0.43 -0.95
N PRO A 22 10.55 -1.65 -1.50
CA PRO A 22 9.39 -2.24 -2.17
C PRO A 22 8.30 -2.68 -1.18
N SER A 23 7.03 -2.57 -1.56
CA SER A 23 5.94 -3.22 -0.85
C SER A 23 5.68 -4.63 -1.37
N GLN A 24 5.27 -5.56 -0.50
CA GLN A 24 4.81 -6.89 -0.94
C GLN A 24 3.54 -6.78 -1.79
N TYR A 25 2.60 -5.95 -1.34
CA TYR A 25 1.38 -5.61 -2.05
C TYR A 25 1.16 -4.09 -2.05
N TYR A 26 0.57 -3.57 -3.10
CA TYR A 26 0.14 -2.17 -3.20
C TYR A 26 -1.16 -2.09 -3.97
N PHE A 27 -2.08 -1.30 -3.44
CA PHE A 27 -3.34 -0.99 -4.10
C PHE A 27 -3.64 0.49 -3.90
N GLN A 28 -4.00 1.17 -4.99
CA GLN A 28 -4.42 2.56 -4.97
C GLN A 28 -5.95 2.58 -5.03
N ALA A 29 -6.59 2.95 -3.93
CA ALA A 29 -8.02 3.14 -3.89
C ALA A 29 -8.38 4.51 -4.51
N GLU A 30 -9.25 4.53 -5.52
CA GLU A 30 -9.72 5.77 -6.15
C GLU A 30 -11.06 6.23 -5.56
N ASN A 31 -11.77 5.32 -4.89
CA ASN A 31 -13.07 5.57 -4.28
C ASN A 31 -13.33 4.65 -3.07
N LYS A 32 -14.44 4.90 -2.36
CA LYS A 32 -14.84 4.13 -1.18
C LYS A 32 -15.05 2.62 -1.47
N PRO A 33 -15.76 2.21 -2.54
CA PRO A 33 -15.86 0.80 -2.92
C PRO A 33 -14.51 0.09 -3.08
N ASP A 34 -13.53 0.72 -3.75
CA ASP A 34 -12.19 0.15 -3.94
C ASP A 34 -11.50 -0.16 -2.62
N LEU A 35 -11.55 0.79 -1.67
CA LEU A 35 -10.96 0.62 -0.35
C LEU A 35 -11.60 -0.54 0.42
N ILE A 36 -12.93 -0.66 0.36
CA ILE A 36 -13.67 -1.76 1.00
C ILE A 36 -13.27 -3.11 0.39
N GLU A 37 -13.13 -3.17 -0.94
CA GLU A 37 -12.72 -4.40 -1.65
C GLU A 37 -11.30 -4.81 -1.23
N ALA A 38 -10.36 -3.87 -1.18
CA ALA A 38 -8.97 -4.12 -0.81
C ALA A 38 -8.81 -4.59 0.64
N ILE A 39 -9.53 -3.98 1.59
CA ILE A 39 -9.51 -4.38 3.00
C ILE A 39 -10.05 -5.81 3.14
N LYS A 40 -11.20 -6.13 2.52
CA LYS A 40 -11.77 -7.48 2.56
C LYS A 40 -10.81 -8.52 2.00
N TRP A 41 -10.11 -8.20 0.91
CA TRP A 41 -9.12 -9.09 0.32
C TRP A 41 -7.94 -9.35 1.28
N ALA A 42 -7.46 -8.33 1.98
CA ALA A 42 -6.39 -8.46 2.97
C ALA A 42 -6.85 -9.28 4.18
N GLU A 43 -8.05 -9.02 4.70
CA GLU A 43 -8.66 -9.76 5.82
C GLU A 43 -8.85 -11.24 5.49
N GLN A 44 -9.38 -11.57 4.31
CA GLN A 44 -9.57 -12.96 3.86
C GLN A 44 -8.25 -13.75 3.76
N LYS A 45 -7.13 -13.05 3.60
CA LYS A 45 -5.79 -13.63 3.50
C LYS A 45 -4.97 -13.50 4.78
N GLU A 46 -5.56 -12.90 5.82
CA GLU A 46 -4.89 -12.62 7.09
C GLU A 46 -3.61 -11.78 6.91
N ILE A 47 -3.61 -10.87 5.93
CA ILE A 47 -2.47 -10.00 5.64
C ILE A 47 -2.65 -8.69 6.41
N PRO A 48 -1.73 -8.32 7.31
CA PRO A 48 -1.76 -7.01 7.94
C PRO A 48 -1.53 -5.92 6.88
N PHE A 49 -2.21 -4.79 7.03
CA PHE A 49 -2.14 -3.69 6.07
C PHE A 49 -1.93 -2.34 6.74
N PHE A 50 -1.45 -1.38 5.95
CA PHE A 50 -1.27 0.00 6.35
C PHE A 50 -1.95 0.92 5.34
N ILE A 51 -2.74 1.89 5.79
CA ILE A 51 -3.37 2.88 4.92
C ILE A 51 -2.41 4.07 4.79
N LEU A 52 -1.88 4.25 3.58
CA LEU A 52 -1.03 5.38 3.24
C LEU A 52 -1.85 6.52 2.63
N GLY A 53 -1.79 7.68 3.27
CA GLY A 53 -2.30 8.95 2.72
C GLY A 53 -1.29 9.59 1.76
N SER A 54 -0.99 10.86 1.95
CA SER A 54 0.00 11.59 1.13
C SER A 54 1.47 11.20 1.38
N GLY A 55 1.74 10.42 2.43
CA GLY A 55 3.11 10.02 2.80
C GLY A 55 3.98 11.15 3.36
N SER A 56 3.38 12.22 3.91
CA SER A 56 4.11 13.38 4.44
C SER A 56 4.72 13.21 5.83
N ASN A 57 4.26 12.21 6.59
CA ASN A 57 4.73 11.97 7.95
C ASN A 57 5.02 10.48 8.19
N ILE A 58 5.75 9.85 7.27
CA ILE A 58 6.18 8.46 7.39
C ILE A 58 7.58 8.30 6.80
N LEU A 59 8.39 7.48 7.47
CA LEU A 59 9.67 6.99 6.97
C LEU A 59 9.55 5.48 6.75
N VAL A 60 9.62 5.06 5.49
CA VAL A 60 9.55 3.64 5.11
C VAL A 60 10.98 3.10 5.02
N SER A 61 11.22 1.93 5.60
CA SER A 61 12.52 1.25 5.53
C SER A 61 12.94 0.98 4.07
N ASP A 62 14.23 1.03 3.76
CA ASP A 62 14.77 0.60 2.47
C ASP A 62 14.55 -0.91 2.21
N GLN A 63 14.32 -1.69 3.28
CA GLN A 63 13.91 -3.10 3.16
C GLN A 63 12.44 -3.27 2.76
N GLY A 64 11.67 -2.17 2.70
CA GLY A 64 10.30 -2.16 2.24
C GLY A 64 9.26 -2.46 3.32
N PHE A 65 8.09 -2.93 2.87
CA PHE A 65 6.93 -3.27 3.70
C PHE A 65 6.37 -4.62 3.25
N LYS A 66 6.11 -5.53 4.20
CA LYS A 66 5.66 -6.91 3.93
C LYS A 66 4.26 -7.13 4.47
#